data_AF-A0A0Q0JPI9-F1
#
_entry.id   AF-A0A0Q0JPI9-F1
#
_cell.length_a   1.000
_cell.length_b   1.000
_cell.length_c   1.000
_cell.angle_alpha   90.00
_cell.angle_beta   90.00
_cell.angle_gamma   90.00
#
_symmetry.space_group_name_H-M   'P 1'
#
loop_
_entity.id
_entity.type
_entity.pdbx_description
1 polymer ?
#
loop_
_entity_poly.entity_id
_entity_poly.type
_entity_poly.pdbx_seq_one_letter_code
_entity_poly.pdbx_strand_id
1 'polypeptide(L)'
;MNKFAIISSLLLFSLSGCKTIDSVQQDLGSLASSITGEEQATPEQIQAAYEKAQSVFQEALTAYNQIDTENLAQFDEERVAKARKVWAVLEPEFNELRLAPEHALKSASLFSSDTVADEVMSQSQEVISLVTEAQLAKQRITSVLQPIRDEFAILDQLDAETSYEKRYRELDKQHQQLKEMLIDGQEQQVAEYVPKLLEQLIDLEKDAVVQFYFSQYIEKIYGLANSKKVDIFPTVYQDVRKQLEQGETFSKANYREYEQIKQQAALLSLQIDRINSLYAEYLAQKSAIDKDTVEAHMLSLESEIYALTMAAGLGDLRGLSFQEQLQQVRKAIN
;
A
#
# COMPACT_ATOMS: atom_id res chain seq x y z
N MET A 1 -19.60 3.99 -33.10
CA MET A 1 -19.96 4.73 -31.87
C MET A 1 -18.86 4.53 -30.85
N ASN A 2 -18.28 5.66 -30.44
CA ASN A 2 -17.41 5.97 -29.29
C ASN A 2 -16.17 5.10 -29.02
N LYS A 3 -15.03 5.58 -29.55
CA LYS A 3 -13.69 5.34 -29.04
C LYS A 3 -13.43 6.36 -27.91
N PHE A 4 -13.21 5.90 -26.67
CA PHE A 4 -12.80 6.76 -25.58
C PHE A 4 -11.31 7.09 -25.71
N ALA A 5 -11.00 8.37 -25.92
CA ALA A 5 -9.67 8.91 -25.81
C ALA A 5 -9.37 9.20 -24.33
N ILE A 6 -8.33 8.57 -23.79
CA ILE A 6 -7.78 8.89 -22.48
C ILE A 6 -6.97 10.18 -22.65
N ILE A 7 -7.50 11.28 -22.15
CA ILE A 7 -6.78 12.56 -22.08
C ILE A 7 -5.96 12.52 -20.78
N SER A 8 -4.69 12.13 -20.90
CA SER A 8 -3.68 12.40 -19.87
C SER A 8 -3.42 13.91 -19.84
N SER A 9 -4.06 14.61 -18.91
CA SER A 9 -3.75 15.99 -18.58
C SER A 9 -2.43 16.04 -17.80
N LEU A 10 -1.31 16.08 -18.51
CA LEU A 10 -0.04 16.58 -17.96
C LEU A 10 -0.22 18.07 -17.66
N LEU A 11 -0.55 18.39 -16.41
CA LEU A 11 -0.39 19.73 -15.85
C LEU A 11 1.12 19.95 -15.66
N LEU A 12 1.77 20.43 -16.72
CA LEU A 12 3.08 21.06 -16.66
C LEU A 12 2.93 22.37 -15.88
N PHE A 13 3.15 22.32 -14.57
CA PHE A 13 3.48 23.54 -13.82
C PHE A 13 4.85 24.00 -14.30
N SER A 14 4.85 25.02 -15.15
CA SER A 14 6.05 25.80 -15.46
C SER A 14 6.50 26.51 -14.19
N LEU A 15 7.39 25.87 -13.43
CA LEU A 15 8.19 26.52 -12.39
C LEU A 15 9.06 27.55 -13.12
N SER A 16 8.64 28.80 -13.05
CA SER A 16 9.41 29.94 -13.54
C SER A 16 10.68 30.03 -12.69
N GLY A 17 11.79 29.58 -13.28
CA GLY A 17 13.18 29.81 -12.87
C GLY A 17 13.45 29.96 -11.36
N CYS A 18 13.75 28.85 -10.69
CA CYS A 18 14.53 28.89 -9.44
C CYS A 18 15.86 29.59 -9.74
N LYS A 19 16.06 30.80 -9.22
CA LYS A 19 17.38 31.42 -9.17
C LYS A 19 18.27 30.54 -8.29
N THR A 20 19.37 30.02 -8.85
CA THR A 20 20.31 29.17 -8.12
C THR A 20 21.06 30.00 -7.06
N ILE A 21 21.51 29.36 -5.99
CA ILE A 21 22.31 29.97 -4.90
C ILE A 21 23.47 30.83 -5.46
N ASP A 22 24.11 30.39 -6.54
CA ASP A 22 25.18 31.13 -7.22
C ASP A 22 24.73 32.48 -7.78
N SER A 23 23.51 32.55 -8.33
CA SER A 23 22.96 33.78 -8.89
C SER A 23 22.58 34.79 -7.80
N VAL A 24 22.22 34.30 -6.60
CA VAL A 24 21.98 35.15 -5.43
C VAL A 24 23.32 35.63 -4.88
N GLN A 25 24.30 34.75 -4.67
CA GLN A 25 25.65 35.13 -4.23
C GLN A 25 26.35 36.13 -5.16
N GLN A 26 26.16 36.02 -6.48
CA GLN A 26 26.74 36.95 -7.45
C GLN A 26 26.06 38.33 -7.43
N ASP A 27 24.75 38.37 -7.22
CA ASP A 27 23.97 39.61 -7.05
C ASP A 27 24.33 40.29 -5.72
N LEU A 28 24.61 39.50 -4.67
CA LEU A 28 25.03 39.94 -3.33
C LEU A 28 26.49 40.47 -3.29
N GLY A 29 27.42 39.83 -4.01
CA GLY A 29 28.81 40.29 -4.10
C GLY A 29 28.98 41.68 -4.75
N SER A 30 28.01 42.09 -5.57
CA SER A 30 27.96 43.43 -6.17
C SER A 30 27.50 44.52 -5.18
N LEU A 31 26.76 44.15 -4.13
CA LEU A 31 26.28 45.07 -3.09
C LEU A 31 27.27 45.20 -1.93
N ALA A 32 27.98 44.11 -1.60
CA ALA A 32 28.98 44.11 -0.52
C ALA A 32 30.29 44.82 -0.90
N SER A 33 30.65 44.86 -2.19
CA SER A 33 31.90 45.48 -2.66
C SER A 33 31.93 47.02 -2.51
N SER A 34 30.81 47.65 -2.20
CA SER A 34 30.73 49.07 -1.81
C SER A 34 30.81 49.31 -0.29
N ILE A 35 30.86 48.28 0.55
CA ILE A 35 30.73 48.39 2.02
C ILE A 35 32.09 48.30 2.76
N THR A 36 33.20 48.08 2.06
CA THR A 36 34.55 48.08 2.68
C THR A 36 35.19 49.47 2.81
N GLY A 37 34.49 50.53 2.40
CA GLY A 37 34.85 51.93 2.65
C GLY A 37 33.72 52.63 3.40
N GLU A 38 34.04 53.60 4.24
CA GLU A 38 33.13 54.38 5.11
C GLU A 38 32.10 55.25 4.34
N GLU A 39 31.44 54.73 3.31
CA GLU A 39 30.26 55.34 2.70
C GLU A 39 29.01 54.73 3.35
N GLN A 40 28.25 55.57 4.06
CA GLN A 40 26.95 55.18 4.60
C GLN A 40 26.07 54.69 3.44
N ALA A 41 25.58 53.46 3.53
CA ALA A 41 24.66 52.91 2.54
C ALA A 41 23.47 53.86 2.34
N THR A 42 23.10 54.10 1.08
CA THR A 42 22.02 55.05 0.79
C THR A 42 20.67 54.46 1.25
N PRO A 43 19.69 55.30 1.60
CA PRO A 43 18.35 54.83 1.94
C PRO A 43 17.73 53.91 0.89
N GLU A 44 18.04 54.15 -0.40
CA GLU A 44 17.59 53.31 -1.51
C GLU A 44 18.22 51.91 -1.49
N GLN A 45 19.50 51.80 -1.13
CA GLN A 45 20.20 50.51 -1.02
C GLN A 45 19.66 49.68 0.15
N ILE A 46 19.42 50.32 1.29
CA ILE A 46 18.81 49.70 2.47
C ILE A 46 17.41 49.18 2.13
N GLN A 47 16.59 50.02 1.48
CA GLN A 47 15.24 49.65 1.08
C GLN A 47 15.23 48.50 0.07
N ALA A 48 16.11 48.53 -0.93
CA ALA A 48 16.22 47.45 -1.91
C ALA A 48 16.64 46.10 -1.28
N ALA A 49 17.58 46.12 -0.33
CA ALA A 49 18.00 44.93 0.40
C ALA A 49 16.85 44.34 1.24
N TYR A 50 16.09 45.20 1.94
CA TYR A 50 14.91 44.79 2.69
C TYR A 50 13.83 44.19 1.78
N GLU A 51 13.50 44.83 0.66
CA GLU A 51 12.47 44.36 -0.28
C GLU A 51 12.84 43.01 -0.88
N LYS A 52 14.12 42.79 -1.21
CA LYS A 52 14.61 41.50 -1.69
C LYS A 52 14.47 40.42 -0.62
N ALA A 53 14.89 40.70 0.61
CA ALA A 53 14.74 39.78 1.74
C ALA A 53 13.27 39.44 2.01
N GLN A 54 12.37 40.44 1.97
CA GLN A 54 10.93 40.24 2.11
C GLN A 54 10.35 39.35 1.00
N SER A 55 10.77 39.54 -0.25
CA SER A 55 10.32 38.71 -1.37
C SER A 55 10.70 37.25 -1.17
N VAL A 56 11.98 36.96 -0.86
CA VAL A 56 12.46 35.59 -0.67
C VAL A 56 11.83 34.95 0.59
N PHE A 57 11.64 35.73 1.66
CA PHE A 57 10.92 35.26 2.86
C PHE A 57 9.49 34.85 2.53
N GLN A 58 8.76 35.62 1.71
CA GLN A 58 7.39 35.30 1.33
C GLN A 58 7.30 34.02 0.47
N GLU A 59 8.29 33.79 -0.40
CA GLU A 59 8.43 32.53 -1.13
C GLU A 59 8.69 31.37 -0.16
N ALA A 60 9.59 31.55 0.82
CA ALA A 60 9.88 30.55 1.85
C ALA A 60 8.66 30.26 2.74
N LEU A 61 7.88 31.28 3.12
CA LEU A 61 6.62 31.09 3.86
C LEU A 61 5.63 30.25 3.05
N THR A 62 5.53 30.51 1.75
CA THR A 62 4.64 29.76 0.85
C THR A 62 5.07 28.29 0.78
N ALA A 63 6.36 28.03 0.60
CA ALA A 63 6.92 26.68 0.62
C ALA A 63 6.73 26.01 2.00
N TYR A 64 7.03 26.71 3.09
CA TYR A 64 6.88 26.19 4.44
C TYR A 64 5.46 25.73 4.75
N ASN A 65 4.45 26.51 4.34
CA ASN A 65 3.04 26.14 4.49
C ASN A 65 2.64 24.89 3.69
N GLN A 66 3.43 24.49 2.69
CA GLN A 66 3.21 23.24 1.95
C GLN A 66 3.57 22.00 2.77
N ILE A 67 4.45 22.10 3.78
CA ILE A 67 4.89 20.95 4.58
C ILE A 67 3.71 20.15 5.15
N ASP A 68 2.80 20.83 5.84
CA ASP A 68 1.67 20.17 6.52
C ASP A 68 0.51 19.90 5.55
N THR A 69 0.22 20.84 4.64
CA THR A 69 -0.87 20.68 3.66
C THR A 69 -0.63 19.52 2.69
N GLU A 70 0.62 19.21 2.38
CA GLU A 70 1.01 18.10 1.51
C GLU A 70 1.48 16.85 2.26
N ASN A 71 1.50 16.89 3.60
CA ASN A 71 2.01 15.84 4.48
C ASN A 71 3.42 15.36 4.11
N LEU A 72 4.33 16.31 3.85
CA LEU A 72 5.67 16.00 3.32
C LEU A 72 6.51 15.14 4.27
N ALA A 73 6.25 15.20 5.57
CA ALA A 73 6.96 14.40 6.58
C ALA A 73 6.79 12.89 6.40
N GLN A 74 5.71 12.43 5.77
CA GLN A 74 5.50 11.00 5.45
C GLN A 74 6.48 10.49 4.39
N PHE A 75 7.02 11.39 3.58
CA PHE A 75 7.89 11.08 2.44
C PHE A 75 9.35 11.36 2.75
N ASP A 76 9.65 12.42 3.52
CA ASP A 76 11.00 12.82 3.88
C ASP A 76 11.01 13.54 5.24
N GLU A 77 11.03 12.76 6.32
CA GLU A 77 10.99 13.30 7.68
C GLU A 77 12.23 14.15 8.00
N GLU A 78 13.41 13.75 7.51
CA GLU A 78 14.67 14.41 7.83
C GLU A 78 14.73 15.81 7.23
N ARG A 79 14.44 15.96 5.92
CA ARG A 79 14.44 17.29 5.28
C ARG A 79 13.36 18.19 5.85
N VAL A 80 12.18 17.64 6.16
CA VAL A 80 11.10 18.40 6.80
C VAL A 80 11.49 18.86 8.21
N ALA A 81 12.11 18.01 9.02
CA ALA A 81 12.58 18.37 10.35
C ALA A 81 13.65 19.47 10.27
N LYS A 82 14.56 19.39 9.29
CA LYS A 82 15.56 20.43 9.03
C LYS A 82 14.91 21.75 8.61
N ALA A 83 13.95 21.72 7.67
CA ALA A 83 13.23 22.92 7.22
C ALA A 83 12.51 23.62 8.38
N ARG A 84 11.85 22.85 9.26
CA ARG A 84 11.20 23.37 10.48
C ARG A 84 12.18 24.01 11.45
N LYS A 85 13.37 23.45 11.60
CA LYS A 85 14.42 24.02 12.45
C LYS A 85 14.95 25.35 11.90
N VAL A 86 15.18 25.45 10.60
CA VAL A 86 15.61 26.69 9.94
C VAL A 86 14.51 27.74 10.05
N TRP A 87 13.26 27.36 9.77
CA TRP A 87 12.10 28.26 9.86
C TRP A 87 11.92 28.88 11.25
N ALA A 88 12.12 28.09 12.32
CA ALA A 88 11.99 28.56 13.70
C ALA A 88 12.99 29.67 14.08
N VAL A 89 14.08 29.82 13.33
CA VAL A 89 15.06 30.90 13.47
C VAL A 89 14.75 32.05 12.49
N LEU A 90 14.46 31.71 11.24
CA LEU A 90 14.15 32.66 10.18
C LEU A 90 12.94 33.55 10.48
N GLU A 91 11.86 32.98 11.01
CA GLU A 91 10.61 33.71 11.27
C GLU A 91 10.80 34.87 12.28
N PRO A 92 11.40 34.67 13.47
CA PRO A 92 11.68 35.78 14.37
C PRO A 92 12.69 36.77 13.79
N GLU A 93 13.76 36.33 13.14
CA GLU A 93 14.78 37.22 12.54
C GLU A 93 14.18 38.13 11.46
N PHE A 94 13.33 37.60 10.59
CA PHE A 94 12.62 38.42 9.60
C PHE A 94 11.63 39.39 10.26
N ASN A 95 10.96 38.98 11.34
CA ASN A 95 10.05 39.87 12.06
C ASN A 95 10.79 41.04 12.71
N GLU A 96 12.00 40.84 13.21
CA GLU A 96 12.86 41.93 13.71
C GLU A 96 13.28 42.86 12.57
N LEU A 97 13.73 42.31 11.43
CA LEU A 97 14.08 43.10 10.24
C LEU A 97 12.88 43.90 9.71
N ARG A 98 11.67 43.34 9.73
CA ARG A 98 10.42 44.01 9.33
C ARG A 98 10.07 45.19 10.22
N LEU A 99 10.41 45.13 11.51
CA LEU A 99 10.17 46.22 12.46
C LEU A 99 11.23 47.32 12.37
N ALA A 100 12.44 46.98 11.91
CA ALA A 100 13.55 47.92 11.73
C ALA A 100 14.28 47.70 10.38
N PRO A 101 13.67 48.08 9.23
CA PRO A 101 14.26 47.88 7.90
C PRO A 101 15.62 48.56 7.71
N GLU A 102 15.90 49.62 8.47
CA GLU A 102 17.19 50.31 8.48
C GLU A 102 18.38 49.43 8.92
N HIS A 103 18.10 48.24 9.47
CA HIS A 103 19.11 47.26 9.84
C HIS A 103 19.46 46.28 8.71
N ALA A 104 18.80 46.34 7.55
CA ALA A 104 18.99 45.38 6.46
C ALA A 104 20.46 45.17 6.06
N LEU A 105 21.24 46.26 5.96
CA LEU A 105 22.66 46.23 5.58
C LEU A 105 23.62 46.24 6.77
N LYS A 106 23.12 46.12 8.01
CA LYS A 106 23.98 45.94 9.18
C LYS A 106 24.51 44.52 9.20
N SER A 107 25.73 44.35 9.71
CA SER A 107 26.32 43.02 9.94
C SER A 107 25.41 42.18 10.84
N ALA A 108 25.11 40.96 10.40
CA ALA A 108 24.26 40.00 11.12
C ALA A 108 24.96 39.43 12.36
N SER A 109 26.30 39.36 12.35
CA SER A 109 27.09 38.80 13.44
C SER A 109 28.50 39.39 13.45
N LEU A 110 29.06 39.53 14.65
CA LEU A 110 30.46 39.98 14.85
C LEU A 110 31.50 39.08 14.16
N PHE A 111 31.10 37.88 13.73
CA PHE A 111 31.97 36.89 13.10
C PHE A 111 31.64 36.62 11.62
N SER A 112 30.59 37.25 11.06
CA SER A 112 30.20 37.08 9.66
C SER A 112 30.34 38.39 8.88
N SER A 113 30.69 38.26 7.59
CA SER A 113 30.61 39.34 6.61
C SER A 113 29.19 39.60 6.11
N ASP A 114 28.24 38.73 6.45
CA ASP A 114 26.86 38.79 5.96
C ASP A 114 26.06 39.87 6.67
N THR A 115 25.19 40.53 5.91
CA THR A 115 24.22 41.47 6.46
C THR A 115 22.98 40.75 7.00
N VAL A 116 22.15 41.43 7.80
CA VAL A 116 20.88 40.87 8.30
C VAL A 116 19.98 40.43 7.13
N ALA A 117 19.94 41.22 6.04
CA ALA A 117 19.17 40.85 4.85
C ALA A 117 19.74 39.60 4.15
N ASP A 118 21.07 39.45 4.11
CA ASP A 118 21.72 38.27 3.50
C ASP A 118 21.41 37.00 4.28
N GLU A 119 21.45 37.05 5.61
CA GLU A 119 21.14 35.92 6.49
C GLU A 119 19.69 35.46 6.30
N VAL A 120 18.74 36.41 6.34
CA VAL A 120 17.31 36.13 6.07
C VAL A 120 17.12 35.49 4.70
N MET A 121 17.76 36.03 3.66
CA MET A 121 17.66 35.48 2.31
C MET A 121 18.27 34.08 2.21
N SER A 122 19.42 33.85 2.84
CA SER A 122 20.11 32.56 2.86
C SER A 122 19.26 31.48 3.53
N GLN A 123 18.76 31.74 4.73
CA GLN A 123 17.89 30.83 5.46
C GLN A 123 16.55 30.61 4.73
N SER A 124 15.99 31.66 4.12
CA SER A 124 14.77 31.53 3.30
C SER A 124 14.99 30.59 2.11
N GLN A 125 16.12 30.73 1.43
CA GLN A 125 16.48 29.84 0.31
C GLN A 125 16.74 28.40 0.77
N GLU A 126 17.32 28.21 1.96
CA GLU A 126 17.49 26.88 2.55
C GLU A 126 16.13 26.22 2.84
N VAL A 127 15.17 26.94 3.41
CA VAL A 127 13.79 26.42 3.62
C VAL A 127 13.16 26.04 2.29
N ILE A 128 13.23 26.92 1.27
CA ILE A 128 12.69 26.64 -0.07
C ILE A 128 13.31 25.37 -0.65
N SER A 129 14.64 25.22 -0.58
CA SER A 129 15.34 24.05 -1.11
C SER A 129 14.90 22.76 -0.42
N LEU A 130 14.87 22.75 0.92
CA LEU A 130 14.50 21.58 1.70
C LEU A 130 13.06 21.13 1.44
N VAL A 131 12.12 22.07 1.36
CA VAL A 131 10.72 21.77 1.02
C VAL A 131 10.60 21.25 -0.41
N THR A 132 11.27 21.90 -1.37
CA THR A 132 11.23 21.50 -2.78
C THR A 132 11.79 20.09 -2.96
N GLU A 133 12.88 19.76 -2.28
CA GLU A 133 13.46 18.42 -2.29
C GLU A 133 12.51 17.38 -1.67
N ALA A 134 11.82 17.70 -0.57
CA ALA A 134 10.82 16.82 0.02
C ALA A 134 9.60 16.61 -0.92
N GLN A 135 9.17 17.65 -1.65
CA GLN A 135 8.13 17.52 -2.68
C GLN A 135 8.58 16.64 -3.85
N LEU A 136 9.83 16.78 -4.30
CA LEU A 136 10.39 15.90 -5.33
C LEU A 136 10.46 14.45 -4.83
N ALA A 137 10.89 14.23 -3.58
CA ALA A 137 10.87 12.90 -2.97
C ALA A 137 9.46 12.29 -2.95
N LYS A 138 8.45 13.07 -2.55
CA LYS A 138 7.04 12.65 -2.63
C LYS A 138 6.62 12.27 -4.06
N GLN A 139 6.92 13.10 -5.05
CA GLN A 139 6.57 12.80 -6.45
C GLN A 139 7.25 11.53 -6.95
N ARG A 140 8.54 11.34 -6.63
CA ARG A 140 9.31 10.14 -6.96
C ARG A 140 8.75 8.89 -6.30
N ILE A 141 8.55 8.92 -4.98
CA ILE A 141 8.00 7.80 -4.21
C ILE A 141 6.62 7.42 -4.73
N THR A 142 5.73 8.39 -4.91
CA THR A 142 4.36 8.13 -5.35
C THR A 142 4.30 7.60 -6.78
N SER A 143 5.15 8.07 -7.69
CA SER A 143 5.14 7.63 -9.09
C SER A 143 5.89 6.32 -9.34
N VAL A 144 7.12 6.19 -8.82
CA VAL A 144 7.99 5.04 -9.08
C VAL A 144 7.54 3.81 -8.29
N LEU A 145 7.09 4.00 -7.05
CA LEU A 145 6.67 2.90 -6.17
C LEU A 145 5.16 2.66 -6.17
N GLN A 146 4.40 3.32 -7.05
CA GLN A 146 2.96 3.08 -7.20
C GLN A 146 2.59 1.60 -7.28
N PRO A 147 3.18 0.77 -8.18
CA PRO A 147 2.80 -0.64 -8.28
C PRO A 147 3.09 -1.43 -7.00
N ILE A 148 4.18 -1.11 -6.29
CA ILE A 148 4.54 -1.74 -5.02
C ILE A 148 3.51 -1.40 -3.94
N ARG A 149 3.15 -0.11 -3.85
CA ARG A 149 2.17 0.38 -2.86
C ARG A 149 0.78 -0.20 -3.10
N ASP A 150 0.36 -0.30 -4.36
CA ASP A 150 -0.91 -0.92 -4.74
C ASP A 150 -0.94 -2.40 -4.35
N GLU A 151 0.19 -3.10 -4.52
CA GLU A 151 0.30 -4.51 -4.14
C GLU A 151 0.26 -4.70 -2.61
N PHE A 152 0.94 -3.85 -1.83
CA PHE A 152 0.80 -3.87 -0.37
C PHE A 152 -0.65 -3.66 0.07
N ALA A 153 -1.38 -2.74 -0.56
CA ALA A 153 -2.79 -2.52 -0.23
C ALA A 153 -3.67 -3.75 -0.52
N ILE A 154 -3.35 -4.54 -1.55
CA ILE A 154 -4.03 -5.82 -1.81
C ILE A 154 -3.66 -6.85 -0.74
N LEU A 155 -2.39 -6.96 -0.40
CA LEU A 155 -1.91 -7.87 0.65
C LEU A 155 -2.54 -7.56 2.02
N ASP A 156 -2.76 -6.29 2.34
CA ASP A 156 -3.45 -5.86 3.56
C ASP A 156 -4.91 -6.33 3.58
N GLN A 157 -5.61 -6.26 2.44
CA GLN A 157 -6.98 -6.78 2.31
C GLN A 157 -7.08 -8.30 2.48
N LEU A 158 -5.97 -9.01 2.26
CA LEU A 158 -5.86 -10.46 2.41
C LEU A 158 -5.29 -10.88 3.77
N ASP A 159 -5.18 -9.94 4.72
CA ASP A 159 -4.58 -10.14 6.04
C ASP A 159 -3.18 -10.78 5.97
N ALA A 160 -2.41 -10.45 4.93
CA ALA A 160 -1.10 -11.06 4.68
C ALA A 160 -0.07 -10.70 5.76
N GLU A 161 -0.18 -9.52 6.38
CA GLU A 161 0.69 -9.14 7.51
C GLU A 161 0.50 -10.10 8.70
N THR A 162 -0.74 -10.51 8.98
CA THR A 162 -1.01 -11.45 10.08
C THR A 162 -0.60 -12.87 9.70
N SER A 163 -0.98 -13.30 8.49
CA SER A 163 -0.78 -14.67 8.03
C SER A 163 0.67 -15.00 7.67
N TYR A 164 1.44 -14.00 7.23
CA TYR A 164 2.81 -14.15 6.71
C TYR A 164 3.77 -13.08 7.26
N GLU A 165 3.63 -12.74 8.54
CA GLU A 165 4.33 -11.64 9.21
C GLU A 165 5.80 -11.49 8.81
N LYS A 166 6.59 -12.56 8.91
CA LYS A 166 8.04 -12.49 8.61
C LYS A 166 8.33 -12.11 7.16
N ARG A 167 7.57 -12.67 6.22
CA ARG A 167 7.75 -12.41 4.78
C ARG A 167 7.24 -11.01 4.43
N TYR A 168 6.10 -10.62 4.98
CA TYR A 168 5.55 -9.28 4.80
C TYR A 168 6.53 -8.20 5.31
N ARG A 169 7.02 -8.33 6.55
CA ARG A 169 7.98 -7.37 7.14
C ARG A 169 9.28 -7.24 6.34
N GLU A 170 9.79 -8.35 5.79
CA GLU A 170 11.00 -8.31 4.96
C GLU A 170 10.75 -7.56 3.63
N LEU A 171 9.59 -7.75 3.00
CA LEU A 171 9.22 -7.02 1.79
C LEU A 171 8.98 -5.53 2.09
N ASP A 172 8.34 -5.20 3.22
CA ASP A 172 8.17 -3.79 3.63
C ASP A 172 9.52 -3.12 3.91
N LYS A 173 10.47 -3.84 4.53
CA LYS A 173 11.83 -3.32 4.70
C LYS A 173 12.49 -2.99 3.36
N GLN A 174 12.36 -3.86 2.35
CA GLN A 174 12.86 -3.58 1.01
C GLN A 174 12.15 -2.38 0.38
N HIS A 175 10.84 -2.25 0.57
CA HIS A 175 10.08 -1.07 0.14
C HIS A 175 10.58 0.22 0.81
N GLN A 176 10.86 0.22 2.12
CA GLN A 176 11.45 1.38 2.80
C GLN A 176 12.85 1.72 2.26
N GLN A 177 13.69 0.72 1.98
CA GLN A 177 15.00 0.95 1.35
C GLN A 177 14.87 1.62 -0.03
N LEU A 178 13.89 1.21 -0.84
CA LEU A 178 13.64 1.87 -2.13
C LEU A 178 13.15 3.31 -1.95
N LYS A 179 12.37 3.59 -0.91
CA LYS A 179 11.98 4.98 -0.58
C LYS A 179 13.20 5.82 -0.22
N GLU A 180 14.10 5.33 0.63
CA GLU A 180 15.35 6.00 0.99
C GLU A 180 16.20 6.31 -0.27
N MET A 181 16.34 5.34 -1.17
CA MET A 181 17.04 5.55 -2.44
C MET A 181 16.39 6.66 -3.32
N LEU A 182 15.05 6.77 -3.32
CA LEU A 182 14.35 7.83 -4.06
C LEU A 182 14.51 9.21 -3.42
N ILE A 183 14.57 9.26 -2.09
CA ILE A 183 14.91 10.47 -1.31
C ILE A 183 16.32 10.95 -1.68
N ASP A 184 17.24 10.02 -1.93
CA ASP A 184 18.61 10.28 -2.39
C ASP A 184 18.73 10.53 -3.91
N GLY A 185 17.63 10.50 -4.65
CA GLY A 185 17.60 10.76 -6.10
C GLY A 185 18.09 9.60 -6.97
N GLN A 186 18.17 8.38 -6.45
CA GLN A 186 18.65 7.19 -7.15
C GLN A 186 17.55 6.51 -8.00
N GLU A 187 16.73 7.29 -8.71
CA GLU A 187 15.55 6.80 -9.46
C GLU A 187 15.87 5.66 -10.43
N GLN A 188 16.98 5.78 -11.18
CA GLN A 188 17.37 4.78 -12.18
C GLN A 188 17.67 3.42 -11.53
N GLN A 189 18.33 3.41 -10.38
CA GLN A 189 18.63 2.17 -9.66
C GLN A 189 17.35 1.56 -9.09
N VAL A 190 16.48 2.38 -8.50
CA VAL A 190 15.19 1.92 -7.96
C VAL A 190 14.33 1.28 -9.05
N ALA A 191 14.30 1.84 -10.26
CA ALA A 191 13.56 1.28 -11.38
C ALA A 191 14.00 -0.16 -11.75
N GLU A 192 15.24 -0.54 -11.48
CA GLU A 192 15.74 -1.91 -11.69
C GLU A 192 15.30 -2.89 -10.59
N TYR A 193 15.03 -2.39 -9.38
CA TYR A 193 14.60 -3.21 -8.24
C TYR A 193 13.08 -3.37 -8.15
N VAL A 194 12.30 -2.39 -8.64
CA VAL A 194 10.83 -2.44 -8.60
C VAL A 194 10.25 -3.75 -9.16
N PRO A 195 10.65 -4.25 -10.35
CA PRO A 195 10.09 -5.49 -10.88
C PRO A 195 10.35 -6.71 -9.99
N LYS A 196 11.52 -6.76 -9.34
CA LYS A 196 11.90 -7.88 -8.46
C LYS A 196 11.07 -7.88 -7.18
N LEU A 197 10.93 -6.72 -6.55
CA LEU A 197 10.10 -6.59 -5.34
C LEU A 197 8.63 -6.87 -5.66
N LEU A 198 8.15 -6.38 -6.81
CA LEU A 198 6.78 -6.62 -7.25
C LEU A 198 6.49 -8.11 -7.47
N GLU A 199 7.42 -8.85 -8.11
CA GLU A 199 7.30 -10.30 -8.27
C GLU A 199 7.19 -11.02 -6.92
N GLN A 200 8.01 -10.62 -5.94
CA GLN A 200 7.97 -11.21 -4.60
C GLN A 200 6.66 -10.91 -3.84
N LEU A 201 6.10 -9.71 -4.03
CA LEU A 201 4.82 -9.31 -3.47
C LEU A 201 3.66 -10.08 -4.12
N ILE A 202 3.66 -10.21 -5.45
CA ILE A 202 2.66 -11.02 -6.19
C ILE A 202 2.74 -12.50 -5.76
N ASP A 203 3.93 -13.02 -5.55
CA ASP A 203 4.08 -14.39 -5.04
C ASP A 203 3.58 -14.53 -3.59
N LEU A 204 3.67 -13.47 -2.78
CA LEU A 204 3.03 -13.44 -1.46
C LEU A 204 1.50 -13.34 -1.60
N GLU A 205 0.98 -12.56 -2.55
CA GLU A 205 -0.45 -12.44 -2.84
C GLU A 205 -1.06 -13.80 -3.16
N LYS A 206 -0.43 -14.58 -4.05
CA LYS A 206 -0.89 -15.93 -4.40
C LYS A 206 -1.02 -16.85 -3.19
N ASP A 207 -0.07 -16.79 -2.25
CA ASP A 207 -0.13 -17.58 -1.02
C ASP A 207 -1.17 -17.02 -0.04
N ALA A 208 -1.24 -15.69 0.11
CA ALA A 208 -2.19 -14.99 0.96
C ALA A 208 -3.64 -15.26 0.55
N VAL A 209 -3.95 -15.27 -0.75
CA VAL A 209 -5.28 -15.62 -1.27
C VAL A 209 -5.70 -17.02 -0.84
N VAL A 210 -4.80 -18.00 -0.96
CA VAL A 210 -5.10 -19.37 -0.51
C VAL A 210 -5.37 -19.40 0.98
N GLN A 211 -4.49 -18.77 1.78
CA GLN A 211 -4.65 -18.73 3.22
C GLN A 211 -5.95 -18.06 3.64
N PHE A 212 -6.30 -16.93 3.04
CA PHE A 212 -7.48 -16.15 3.35
C PHE A 212 -8.77 -16.94 3.10
N TYR A 213 -8.89 -17.61 1.94
CA TYR A 213 -10.11 -18.33 1.57
C TYR A 213 -10.19 -19.76 2.08
N PHE A 214 -9.05 -20.44 2.28
CA PHE A 214 -9.02 -21.89 2.53
C PHE A 214 -8.61 -22.30 3.95
N SER A 215 -7.97 -21.44 4.74
CA SER A 215 -7.44 -21.80 6.08
C SER A 215 -8.45 -22.49 6.99
N GLN A 216 -9.66 -21.93 7.13
CA GLN A 216 -10.73 -22.52 7.94
C GLN A 216 -11.15 -23.93 7.47
N TYR A 217 -11.05 -24.21 6.17
CA TYR A 217 -11.40 -25.52 5.62
C TYR A 217 -10.24 -26.51 5.78
N ILE A 218 -9.00 -26.04 5.65
CA ILE A 218 -7.79 -26.83 5.94
C ILE A 218 -7.84 -27.34 7.39
N GLU A 219 -8.19 -26.48 8.36
CA GLU A 219 -8.38 -26.89 9.76
C GLU A 219 -9.46 -27.97 9.92
N LYS A 220 -10.61 -27.81 9.26
CA LYS A 220 -11.68 -28.82 9.25
C LYS A 220 -11.22 -30.14 8.64
N ILE A 221 -10.41 -30.10 7.58
CA ILE A 221 -9.85 -31.30 6.93
C ILE A 221 -8.87 -32.01 7.85
N TYR A 222 -8.03 -31.29 8.59
CA TYR A 222 -7.20 -31.89 9.66
C TYR A 222 -8.07 -32.53 10.75
N GLY A 223 -9.20 -31.93 11.09
CA GLY A 223 -10.19 -32.53 11.99
C GLY A 223 -10.77 -33.84 11.45
N LEU A 224 -11.11 -33.89 10.15
CA LEU A 224 -11.58 -35.11 9.48
C LEU A 224 -10.50 -36.20 9.50
N ALA A 225 -9.26 -35.87 9.16
CA ALA A 225 -8.12 -36.79 9.13
C ALA A 225 -7.92 -37.55 10.44
N ASN A 226 -8.24 -36.92 11.57
CA ASN A 226 -8.12 -37.47 12.91
C ASN A 226 -9.43 -38.07 13.45
N SER A 227 -10.40 -38.36 12.58
CA SER A 227 -11.71 -38.88 12.96
C SER A 227 -12.01 -40.24 12.33
N LYS A 228 -12.92 -40.99 12.94
CA LYS A 228 -13.44 -42.27 12.39
C LYS A 228 -14.14 -42.12 11.04
N LYS A 229 -14.41 -40.90 10.59
CA LYS A 229 -15.07 -40.64 9.30
C LYS A 229 -14.20 -41.13 8.15
N VAL A 230 -12.88 -40.99 8.25
CA VAL A 230 -11.94 -41.38 7.19
C VAL A 230 -11.80 -42.90 7.10
N ASP A 231 -11.92 -43.61 8.23
CA ASP A 231 -11.93 -45.09 8.23
C ASP A 231 -13.19 -45.67 7.57
N ILE A 232 -14.32 -44.96 7.69
CA ILE A 232 -15.61 -45.41 7.16
C ILE A 232 -15.86 -44.90 5.74
N PHE A 233 -15.38 -43.70 5.41
CA PHE A 233 -15.57 -43.04 4.11
C PHE A 233 -14.24 -42.58 3.49
N PRO A 234 -13.28 -43.50 3.24
CA PRO A 234 -11.97 -43.14 2.70
C PRO A 234 -12.03 -42.53 1.31
N THR A 235 -12.96 -42.97 0.44
CA THR A 235 -13.12 -42.43 -0.92
C THR A 235 -13.66 -41.00 -0.87
N VAL A 236 -14.66 -40.74 -0.03
CA VAL A 236 -15.21 -39.38 0.14
C VAL A 236 -14.16 -38.43 0.71
N TYR A 237 -13.33 -38.90 1.64
CA TYR A 237 -12.23 -38.09 2.15
C TYR A 237 -11.18 -37.78 1.07
N GLN A 238 -10.90 -38.72 0.15
CA GLN A 238 -10.03 -38.44 -1.00
C GLN A 238 -10.63 -37.37 -1.91
N ASP A 239 -11.95 -37.37 -2.14
CA ASP A 239 -12.63 -36.31 -2.90
C ASP A 239 -12.43 -34.93 -2.23
N VAL A 240 -12.58 -34.85 -0.91
CA VAL A 240 -12.34 -33.59 -0.15
C VAL A 240 -10.91 -33.09 -0.37
N ARG A 241 -9.90 -33.97 -0.26
CA ARG A 241 -8.50 -33.60 -0.45
C ARG A 241 -8.22 -33.14 -1.88
N LYS A 242 -8.79 -33.82 -2.87
CA LYS A 242 -8.65 -33.45 -4.28
C LYS A 242 -9.32 -32.10 -4.56
N GLN A 243 -10.48 -31.84 -3.98
CA GLN A 243 -11.17 -30.55 -4.12
C GLN A 243 -10.35 -29.41 -3.48
N LEU A 244 -9.69 -29.64 -2.35
CA LEU A 244 -8.77 -28.67 -1.76
C LEU A 244 -7.60 -28.38 -2.72
N GLU A 245 -6.89 -29.41 -3.19
CA GLU A 245 -5.75 -29.26 -4.11
C GLU A 245 -6.14 -28.50 -5.39
N GLN A 246 -7.30 -28.81 -5.95
CA GLN A 246 -7.84 -28.10 -7.10
C GLN A 246 -8.16 -26.64 -6.79
N GLY A 247 -8.79 -26.37 -5.64
CA GLY A 247 -9.11 -25.02 -5.17
C GLY A 247 -7.86 -24.18 -4.94
N GLU A 248 -6.84 -24.72 -4.29
CA GLU A 248 -5.56 -24.04 -4.06
C GLU A 248 -4.84 -23.74 -5.38
N THR A 249 -4.74 -24.74 -6.27
CA THR A 249 -4.10 -24.59 -7.58
C THR A 249 -4.82 -23.55 -8.43
N PHE A 250 -6.15 -23.60 -8.48
CA PHE A 250 -6.98 -22.64 -9.17
C PHE A 250 -6.77 -21.23 -8.62
N SER A 251 -6.75 -21.08 -7.29
CA SER A 251 -6.62 -19.78 -6.64
C SER A 251 -5.24 -19.17 -6.87
N LYS A 252 -4.16 -19.96 -6.86
CA LYS A 252 -2.82 -19.46 -7.19
C LYS A 252 -2.70 -19.04 -8.65
N ALA A 253 -3.35 -19.76 -9.57
CA ALA A 253 -3.35 -19.42 -10.99
C ALA A 253 -4.23 -18.19 -11.32
N ASN A 254 -5.29 -17.97 -10.54
CA ASN A 254 -6.32 -16.95 -10.76
C ASN A 254 -6.48 -16.05 -9.53
N TYR A 255 -5.36 -15.61 -8.93
CA TYR A 255 -5.29 -15.00 -7.60
C TYR A 255 -6.10 -13.71 -7.41
N ARG A 256 -6.59 -13.10 -8.50
CA ARG A 256 -7.48 -11.92 -8.47
C ARG A 256 -8.93 -12.20 -8.89
N GLU A 257 -9.27 -13.44 -9.23
CA GLU A 257 -10.63 -13.87 -9.57
C GLU A 257 -11.41 -14.24 -8.28
N TYR A 258 -11.55 -13.27 -7.36
CA TYR A 258 -12.02 -13.50 -5.99
C TYR A 258 -13.38 -14.20 -5.91
N GLU A 259 -14.32 -13.87 -6.80
CA GLU A 259 -15.63 -14.52 -6.82
C GLU A 259 -15.54 -15.99 -7.25
N GLN A 260 -14.65 -16.32 -8.18
CA GLN A 260 -14.43 -17.70 -8.61
C GLN A 260 -13.70 -18.49 -7.51
N ILE A 261 -12.76 -17.86 -6.80
CA ILE A 261 -12.08 -18.44 -5.64
C ILE A 261 -13.06 -18.74 -4.51
N LYS A 262 -13.98 -17.80 -4.19
CA LYS A 262 -15.06 -18.04 -3.24
C LYS A 262 -15.93 -19.23 -3.62
N GLN A 263 -16.23 -19.40 -4.91
CA GLN A 263 -16.96 -20.56 -5.41
C GLN A 263 -16.18 -21.86 -5.19
N GLN A 264 -14.87 -21.90 -5.45
CA GLN A 264 -14.04 -23.06 -5.14
C GLN A 264 -14.04 -23.40 -3.65
N ALA A 265 -13.95 -22.39 -2.78
CA ALA A 265 -14.03 -22.55 -1.34
C ALA A 265 -15.42 -23.08 -0.89
N ALA A 266 -16.50 -22.61 -1.51
CA ALA A 266 -17.85 -23.11 -1.25
C ALA A 266 -18.02 -24.59 -1.68
N LEU A 267 -17.46 -24.99 -2.82
CA LEU A 267 -17.43 -26.38 -3.26
C LEU A 267 -16.67 -27.27 -2.27
N LEU A 268 -15.55 -26.79 -1.73
CA LEU A 268 -14.82 -27.50 -0.69
C LEU A 268 -15.64 -27.64 0.60
N SER A 269 -16.32 -26.57 1.03
CA SER A 269 -17.24 -26.63 2.18
C SER A 269 -18.30 -27.71 1.98
N LEU A 270 -18.91 -27.76 0.79
CA LEU A 270 -19.93 -28.75 0.46
C LEU A 270 -19.40 -30.19 0.56
N GLN A 271 -18.17 -30.45 0.10
CA GLN A 271 -17.55 -31.78 0.23
C GLN A 271 -17.24 -32.14 1.69
N ILE A 272 -16.84 -31.17 2.52
CA ILE A 272 -16.66 -31.37 3.97
C ILE A 272 -18.00 -31.68 4.64
N ASP A 273 -19.07 -30.98 4.25
CA ASP A 273 -20.41 -31.23 4.78
C ASP A 273 -20.96 -32.58 4.32
N ARG A 274 -20.66 -32.99 3.10
CA ARG A 274 -21.02 -34.29 2.54
C ARG A 274 -20.50 -35.45 3.39
N ILE A 275 -19.21 -35.48 3.71
CA ILE A 275 -18.64 -36.56 4.56
C ILE A 275 -19.25 -36.54 5.97
N ASN A 276 -19.58 -35.36 6.50
CA ASN A 276 -20.26 -35.24 7.79
C ASN A 276 -21.69 -35.82 7.73
N SER A 277 -22.44 -35.51 6.68
CA SER A 277 -23.79 -36.01 6.44
C SER A 277 -23.81 -37.53 6.29
N LEU A 278 -22.96 -38.08 5.42
CA LEU A 278 -22.85 -39.54 5.22
C LEU A 278 -22.48 -40.27 6.51
N TYR A 279 -21.62 -39.68 7.34
CA TYR A 279 -21.30 -40.25 8.64
C TYR A 279 -22.48 -40.26 9.62
N ALA A 280 -23.30 -39.21 9.62
CA ALA A 280 -24.52 -39.17 10.41
C ALA A 280 -25.53 -40.24 9.95
N GLU A 281 -25.72 -40.40 8.64
CA GLU A 281 -26.56 -41.46 8.04
C GLU A 281 -26.05 -42.85 8.43
N TYR A 282 -24.74 -43.08 8.35
CA TYR A 282 -24.12 -44.32 8.81
C TYR A 282 -24.43 -44.58 10.29
N LEU A 283 -24.28 -43.60 11.17
CA LEU A 283 -24.56 -43.78 12.61
C LEU A 283 -26.01 -44.17 12.87
N ALA A 284 -26.96 -43.63 12.10
CA ALA A 284 -28.38 -43.97 12.20
C ALA A 284 -28.69 -45.40 11.73
N GLN A 285 -27.89 -45.95 10.82
CA GLN A 285 -28.14 -47.25 10.15
C GLN A 285 -27.10 -48.33 10.51
N LYS A 286 -26.20 -48.04 11.45
CA LYS A 286 -25.01 -48.84 11.75
C LYS A 286 -25.27 -50.31 12.12
N SER A 287 -26.47 -50.64 12.63
CA SER A 287 -26.84 -52.02 12.95
C SER A 287 -27.32 -52.83 11.73
N ALA A 288 -27.64 -52.16 10.62
CA ALA A 288 -28.23 -52.78 9.44
C ALA A 288 -27.24 -52.99 8.29
N ILE A 289 -26.03 -52.41 8.37
CA ILE A 289 -25.07 -52.39 7.27
C ILE A 289 -23.72 -52.90 7.76
N ASP A 290 -23.14 -53.82 7.00
CA ASP A 290 -21.81 -54.36 7.27
C ASP A 290 -20.73 -53.31 6.98
N LYS A 291 -19.79 -53.17 7.92
CA LYS A 291 -18.75 -52.13 7.90
C LYS A 291 -17.94 -52.14 6.60
N ASP A 292 -17.65 -53.32 6.06
CA ASP A 292 -16.82 -53.48 4.87
C ASP A 292 -17.54 -53.02 3.59
N THR A 293 -18.87 -52.83 3.65
CA THR A 293 -19.71 -52.40 2.52
C THR A 293 -20.38 -51.05 2.75
N VAL A 294 -20.20 -50.42 3.91
CA VAL A 294 -20.87 -49.16 4.31
C VAL A 294 -20.65 -48.06 3.28
N GLU A 295 -19.40 -47.80 2.87
CA GLU A 295 -19.12 -46.69 1.95
C GLU A 295 -19.82 -46.90 0.60
N ALA A 296 -19.65 -48.08 0.00
CA ALA A 296 -20.27 -48.40 -1.29
C ALA A 296 -21.80 -48.32 -1.24
N HIS A 297 -22.42 -48.82 -0.17
CA HIS A 297 -23.86 -48.75 0.02
C HIS A 297 -24.36 -47.31 0.15
N MET A 298 -23.71 -46.52 1.01
CA MET A 298 -24.08 -45.13 1.25
C MET A 298 -23.89 -44.25 0.01
N LEU A 299 -22.81 -44.46 -0.75
CA LEU A 299 -22.58 -43.72 -2.00
C LEU A 299 -23.59 -44.08 -3.10
N SER A 300 -24.09 -45.31 -3.14
CA SER A 300 -25.16 -45.69 -4.06
C SER A 300 -26.44 -44.91 -3.76
N LEU A 301 -26.86 -44.87 -2.49
CA LEU A 301 -28.05 -44.12 -2.06
C LEU A 301 -27.89 -42.62 -2.31
N GLU A 302 -26.73 -42.06 -1.96
CA GLU A 302 -26.41 -40.66 -2.22
C GLU A 302 -26.51 -40.33 -3.72
N SER A 303 -25.98 -41.20 -4.59
CA SER A 303 -26.01 -40.99 -6.05
C SER A 303 -27.44 -40.95 -6.59
N GLU A 304 -28.34 -41.80 -6.08
CA GLU A 304 -29.76 -41.79 -6.46
C GLU A 304 -30.45 -40.49 -6.02
N ILE A 305 -30.22 -40.06 -4.78
CA ILE A 305 -30.80 -38.82 -4.24
C ILE A 305 -30.26 -37.61 -4.99
N TYR A 306 -28.95 -37.56 -5.25
CA TYR A 306 -28.31 -36.49 -6.01
C TYR A 306 -28.89 -36.38 -7.44
N ALA A 307 -29.16 -37.51 -8.11
CA ALA A 307 -29.81 -37.48 -9.41
C ALA A 307 -31.20 -36.84 -9.34
N LEU A 308 -31.96 -37.07 -8.26
CA LEU A 308 -33.25 -36.42 -8.03
C LEU A 308 -33.12 -34.92 -7.77
N THR A 309 -32.14 -34.47 -6.97
CA THR A 309 -31.94 -33.03 -6.70
C THR A 309 -31.53 -32.29 -7.98
N MET A 310 -30.68 -32.89 -8.80
CA MET A 310 -30.28 -32.33 -10.10
C MET A 310 -31.46 -32.30 -11.09
N ALA A 311 -32.26 -33.37 -11.17
CA ALA A 311 -33.46 -33.40 -12.03
C ALA A 311 -34.51 -32.36 -11.62
N ALA A 312 -34.60 -32.05 -10.32
CA ALA A 312 -35.47 -31.01 -9.78
C ALA A 312 -34.88 -29.58 -9.92
N GLY A 313 -33.67 -29.42 -10.47
CA GLY A 313 -33.01 -28.11 -10.62
C GLY A 313 -32.51 -27.50 -9.31
N LEU A 314 -32.39 -28.30 -8.24
CA LEU A 314 -31.98 -27.84 -6.91
C LEU A 314 -30.45 -27.78 -6.74
N GLY A 315 -29.70 -28.37 -7.68
CA GLY A 315 -28.24 -28.42 -7.62
C GLY A 315 -27.71 -29.50 -6.66
N ASP A 316 -26.47 -29.31 -6.23
CA ASP A 316 -25.79 -30.23 -5.33
C ASP A 316 -26.16 -29.95 -3.87
N LEU A 317 -26.95 -30.86 -3.29
CA LEU A 317 -27.41 -30.80 -1.90
C LEU A 317 -26.76 -31.88 -1.03
N ARG A 318 -25.69 -32.53 -1.48
CA ARG A 318 -25.07 -33.67 -0.79
C ARG A 318 -24.49 -33.33 0.59
N GLY A 319 -24.33 -32.05 0.91
CA GLY A 319 -23.99 -31.59 2.27
C GLY A 319 -25.12 -31.75 3.31
N LEU A 320 -26.36 -31.98 2.88
CA LEU A 320 -27.53 -32.18 3.75
C LEU A 320 -27.78 -33.67 4.04
N SER A 321 -28.57 -33.98 5.06
CA SER A 321 -29.03 -35.36 5.30
C SER A 321 -29.90 -35.88 4.15
N PHE A 322 -30.00 -37.20 3.98
CA PHE A 322 -30.82 -37.81 2.93
C PHE A 322 -32.29 -37.39 3.05
N GLN A 323 -32.81 -37.31 4.28
CA GLN A 323 -34.17 -36.87 4.53
C GLN A 323 -34.40 -35.41 4.10
N GLU A 324 -33.47 -34.51 4.41
CA GLU A 324 -33.57 -33.09 4.04
C GLU A 324 -33.50 -32.91 2.53
N GLN A 325 -32.58 -33.60 1.85
CA GLN A 325 -32.47 -33.58 0.38
C GLN A 325 -33.79 -34.01 -0.27
N LEU A 326 -34.35 -35.15 0.16
CA LEU A 326 -35.64 -35.65 -0.33
C LEU A 326 -36.80 -34.71 -0.01
N GLN A 327 -36.76 -34.01 1.13
CA GLN A 327 -37.78 -33.01 1.46
C GLN A 327 -37.72 -31.81 0.51
N GLN A 328 -36.53 -31.34 0.11
CA GLN A 328 -36.39 -30.27 -0.87
C GLN A 328 -36.90 -30.71 -2.24
N VAL A 329 -36.58 -31.93 -2.68
CA VAL A 329 -37.11 -32.50 -3.92
C VAL A 329 -38.64 -32.54 -3.90
N ARG A 330 -39.25 -33.01 -2.81
CA ARG A 330 -40.72 -33.03 -2.67
C ARG A 330 -41.33 -31.63 -2.75
N LYS A 331 -40.69 -30.62 -2.18
CA LYS A 331 -41.17 -29.22 -2.26
C LYS A 331 -41.04 -28.63 -3.66
N ALA A 332 -40.08 -29.09 -4.45
CA ALA A 332 -39.86 -28.58 -5.80
C ALA A 332 -40.79 -29.19 -6.86
N ILE A 333 -41.33 -30.39 -6.60
CA ILE A 333 -42.19 -31.13 -7.53
C ILE A 333 -43.69 -30.93 -7.22
N ASN A 334 -44.03 -30.45 -6.02
CA ASN A 334 -45.39 -30.09 -5.62
C ASN A 334 -45.70 -28.62 -5.91
#